data_AF-X1MZT0-F1
#
_entry.id   AF-X1MZT0-F1
#
_cell.length_a   1.000
_cell.length_b   1.000
_cell.length_c   1.000
_cell.angle_alpha   90.00
_cell.angle_beta   90.00
_cell.angle_gamma   90.00
#
_symmetry.space_group_name_H-M   'P 1'
#
loop_
_entity.id
_entity.type
_entity.pdbx_description
1 polymer ?
#
loop_
_entity_poly.entity_id
_entity_poly.type
_entity_poly.pdbx_seq_one_letter_code
_entity_poly.pdbx_strand_id
1 'polypeptide(L)'
;MKLPKGSSLILLLFLLILAVNCARVIYKPEMAFGPSEARWVEKTMAGMTLEEKIGQMVSLRYNGKFVNLDSDYIESLKSLIVKQKIGGLVLFGGEVYETAHLTNAIQELAKIPLLIASDFERGVGNQISGATLFPPLMAVGATWSEEQAYLMGKVTALEGRALGIHMTYSPVVDVNINPENPIINVRSLW
;
A
#
# COMPACT_ATOMS: atom_id res chain seq x y z
N MET A 1 -2.24 63.48 3.09
CA MET A 1 -3.54 63.07 3.65
C MET A 1 -3.27 62.09 4.80
N LYS A 2 -3.46 62.51 6.06
CA LYS A 2 -3.15 61.66 7.24
C LYS A 2 -4.22 60.57 7.35
N LEU A 3 -3.81 59.31 7.27
CA LEU A 3 -4.70 58.18 7.54
C LEU A 3 -5.32 58.34 8.94
N PRO A 4 -6.65 58.16 9.11
CA PRO A 4 -7.30 58.29 10.40
C PRO A 4 -6.70 57.28 11.40
N LYS A 5 -6.39 57.72 12.63
CA LYS A 5 -5.68 56.91 13.65
C LYS A 5 -6.31 55.52 13.95
N GLY A 6 -7.55 55.28 13.54
CA GLY A 6 -8.24 53.97 13.65
C GLY A 6 -8.01 52.98 12.50
N SER A 7 -7.55 53.42 11.32
CA SER A 7 -7.39 52.53 10.16
C SER A 7 -6.19 51.59 10.30
N SER A 8 -5.16 52.01 11.05
CA SER A 8 -3.96 51.21 11.32
C SER A 8 -4.28 49.99 12.20
N LEU A 9 -5.22 50.12 13.14
CA LEU A 9 -5.64 49.02 14.03
C LEU A 9 -6.50 47.99 13.28
N ILE A 10 -7.38 48.46 12.41
CA ILE A 10 -8.20 47.59 11.55
C ILE A 10 -7.33 46.81 10.58
N LEU A 11 -6.34 47.45 9.95
CA LEU A 11 -5.39 46.79 9.07
C LEU A 11 -4.53 45.76 9.81
N LEU A 12 -4.10 46.07 11.04
CA LEU A 12 -3.37 45.13 11.88
C LEU A 12 -4.23 43.91 12.24
N LEU A 13 -5.49 44.11 12.64
CA LEU A 13 -6.42 43.03 12.93
C LEU A 13 -6.67 42.16 11.69
N PHE A 14 -6.83 42.78 10.52
CA PHE A 14 -7.05 42.07 9.26
C PHE A 14 -5.84 41.23 8.85
N LEU A 15 -4.62 41.78 9.03
CA LEU A 15 -3.37 41.06 8.81
C LEU A 15 -3.17 39.93 9.83
N LEU A 16 -3.59 40.11 11.08
CA LEU A 16 -3.56 39.05 12.09
C LEU A 16 -4.51 37.89 11.74
N ILE A 17 -5.73 38.21 11.28
CA ILE A 17 -6.73 37.22 10.86
C ILE A 17 -6.25 36.45 9.62
N LEU A 18 -5.62 37.13 8.66
CA LEU A 18 -4.98 36.50 7.50
C LEU A 18 -3.82 35.60 7.90
N ALA A 19 -2.99 36.01 8.87
CA ALA A 19 -1.89 35.20 9.36
C ALA A 19 -2.37 33.94 10.11
N VAL A 20 -3.46 34.04 10.87
CA VAL A 20 -4.08 32.90 11.59
C VAL A 20 -4.74 31.93 10.61
N ASN A 21 -5.36 32.39 9.53
CA ASN A 21 -5.92 31.53 8.48
C ASN A 21 -4.86 30.88 7.58
N CYS A 22 -3.63 31.40 7.55
CA CYS A 22 -2.49 30.78 6.87
C CYS A 22 -1.79 29.69 7.70
N ALA A 23 -2.14 29.54 8.99
CA ALA A 23 -1.73 28.38 9.76
C ALA A 23 -2.48 27.17 9.22
N ARG A 24 -1.93 26.55 8.17
CA ARG A 24 -2.35 25.25 7.68
C ARG A 24 -2.51 24.34 8.89
N VAL A 25 -3.72 23.83 9.11
CA VAL A 25 -3.89 22.64 9.93
C VAL A 25 -3.01 21.60 9.27
N ILE A 26 -1.82 21.37 9.83
CA ILE A 26 -1.02 20.22 9.49
C ILE A 26 -1.89 19.07 9.98
N TYR A 27 -2.63 18.47 9.06
CA TYR A 27 -3.31 17.21 9.32
C TYR A 27 -2.22 16.24 9.75
N LYS A 28 -2.10 16.05 11.07
CA LYS A 28 -1.37 14.92 11.61
C LYS A 28 -2.34 13.77 11.47
N PRO A 29 -2.17 12.86 10.49
CA PRO A 29 -2.96 11.65 10.49
C PRO A 29 -2.82 11.04 11.87
N GLU A 30 -3.95 10.82 12.53
CA GLU A 30 -3.95 10.06 13.76
C GLU A 30 -3.41 8.68 13.39
N MET A 31 -2.29 8.28 14.00
CA MET A 31 -1.76 6.96 13.74
C MET A 31 -2.83 5.97 14.16
N ALA A 32 -3.32 5.16 13.22
CA ALA A 32 -4.41 4.20 13.42
C ALA A 32 -4.04 3.02 14.33
N PHE A 33 -2.97 3.15 15.11
CA PHE A 33 -2.42 2.10 15.95
C PHE A 33 -2.31 2.59 17.40
N GLY A 34 -2.53 1.68 18.34
CA GLY A 34 -2.53 1.98 19.77
C GLY A 34 -1.14 2.24 20.34
N PRO A 35 -1.06 2.57 21.64
CA PRO A 35 0.20 2.86 22.31
C PRO A 35 1.19 1.67 22.30
N SER A 36 0.72 0.43 22.22
CA SER A 36 1.57 -0.76 22.11
C SER A 36 2.31 -0.82 20.78
N GLU A 37 1.60 -0.58 19.68
CA GLU A 37 2.16 -0.63 18.34
C GLU A 37 3.14 0.53 18.14
N ALA A 38 2.80 1.73 18.60
CA ALA A 38 3.71 2.89 18.57
C ALA A 38 5.02 2.59 19.30
N ARG A 39 4.96 2.01 20.51
CA ARG A 39 6.16 1.60 21.26
C ARG A 39 6.96 0.52 20.54
N TRP A 40 6.29 -0.44 19.88
CA TRP A 40 6.97 -1.44 19.08
C TRP A 40 7.72 -0.81 17.90
N VAL A 41 7.09 0.12 17.18
CA VAL A 41 7.71 0.83 16.05
C VAL A 41 8.93 1.61 16.54
N GLU A 42 8.77 2.45 17.57
CA GLU A 42 9.86 3.28 18.12
C GLU A 42 11.04 2.42 18.60
N LYS A 43 10.77 1.37 19.37
CA LYS A 43 11.80 0.45 19.87
C LYS A 43 12.50 -0.29 18.74
N THR A 44 11.74 -0.78 17.76
CA THR A 44 12.29 -1.47 16.60
C THR A 44 13.19 -0.54 15.81
N MET A 45 12.70 0.64 15.42
CA MET A 45 13.45 1.62 14.63
C MET A 45 14.69 2.16 15.35
N ALA A 46 14.64 2.34 16.67
CA ALA A 46 15.80 2.76 17.46
C ALA A 46 16.92 1.70 17.46
N GLY A 47 16.57 0.42 17.36
CA GLY A 47 17.51 -0.69 17.31
C GLY A 47 18.08 -1.00 15.93
N MET A 48 17.69 -0.27 14.88
CA MET A 48 18.13 -0.53 13.50
C MET A 48 19.35 0.27 13.10
N THR A 49 20.27 -0.36 12.36
CA THR A 49 21.35 0.36 11.67
C THR A 49 20.79 1.22 10.53
N LEU A 50 21.62 2.10 9.97
CA LEU A 50 21.23 2.88 8.79
C LEU A 50 20.94 1.97 7.60
N GLU A 51 21.76 0.94 7.37
CA GLU A 51 21.54 -0.03 6.29
C GLU A 51 20.22 -0.78 6.46
N GLU A 52 19.90 -1.23 7.68
CA GLU A 52 18.62 -1.89 7.97
C GLU A 52 17.44 -0.95 7.66
N LYS A 53 17.52 0.34 8.03
CA LYS A 53 16.48 1.34 7.73
C LYS A 53 16.32 1.56 6.23
N ILE A 54 17.43 1.63 5.49
CA ILE A 54 17.40 1.73 4.03
C ILE A 54 16.75 0.48 3.43
N GLY A 55 17.11 -0.71 3.92
CA GLY A 55 16.50 -1.98 3.50
C GLY A 55 14.98 -1.97 3.65
N GLN A 56 14.47 -1.45 4.76
CA GLN A 56 13.01 -1.36 4.99
C GLN A 56 12.26 -0.47 3.99
N MET A 57 12.94 0.43 3.28
CA MET A 57 12.34 1.28 2.24
C MET A 57 12.29 0.58 0.86
N VAL A 58 12.85 -0.62 0.75
CA VAL A 58 12.97 -1.35 -0.50
C VAL A 58 11.97 -2.51 -0.52
N SER A 59 11.18 -2.56 -1.60
CA SER A 59 10.35 -3.72 -1.94
C SER A 59 10.74 -4.26 -3.31
N LEU A 60 10.84 -5.58 -3.42
CA LEU A 60 11.29 -6.24 -4.65
C LEU A 60 10.28 -7.25 -5.14
N ARG A 61 10.32 -7.53 -6.44
CA ARG A 61 9.44 -8.51 -7.08
C ARG A 61 9.79 -9.94 -6.65
N TYR A 62 8.76 -10.75 -6.39
CA TYR A 62 8.87 -12.21 -6.33
C TYR A 62 7.69 -12.88 -7.07
N ASN A 63 7.83 -14.18 -7.36
CA ASN A 63 6.77 -14.99 -7.94
C ASN A 63 6.37 -16.08 -6.93
N GLY A 64 5.09 -16.43 -6.92
CA GLY A 64 4.52 -17.50 -6.10
C GLY A 64 4.38 -18.79 -6.88
N LYS A 65 5.29 -19.03 -7.85
CA LYS A 65 5.26 -20.23 -8.67
C LYS A 65 5.99 -21.37 -7.97
N PHE A 66 5.68 -22.59 -8.37
CA PHE A 66 6.49 -23.74 -7.97
C PHE A 66 7.95 -23.53 -8.40
N VAL A 67 8.85 -23.64 -7.44
CA VAL A 67 10.30 -23.60 -7.62
C VAL A 67 10.95 -24.62 -6.70
N ASN A 68 12.03 -25.24 -7.15
CA ASN A 68 12.80 -26.13 -6.29
C ASN A 68 13.46 -25.32 -5.16
N LEU A 69 13.52 -25.91 -3.96
CA LEU A 69 14.03 -25.26 -2.74
C LEU A 69 15.53 -24.93 -2.79
N ASP A 70 16.27 -25.64 -3.64
CA ASP A 70 17.70 -25.48 -3.91
C ASP A 70 17.99 -24.60 -5.13
N SER A 71 16.96 -23.99 -5.73
CA SER A 71 17.16 -23.11 -6.89
C SER A 71 17.89 -21.81 -6.53
N ASP A 72 18.66 -21.30 -7.49
CA ASP A 72 19.32 -19.98 -7.39
C ASP A 72 18.32 -18.86 -7.07
N TYR A 73 17.08 -19.01 -7.54
CA TYR A 73 16.00 -18.08 -7.25
C TYR A 73 15.70 -18.00 -5.75
N ILE A 74 15.52 -19.14 -5.08
CA ILE A 74 15.27 -19.20 -3.65
C ILE A 74 16.47 -18.66 -2.86
N GLU A 75 17.70 -18.99 -3.26
CA GLU A 75 18.90 -18.44 -2.62
C GLU A 75 19.02 -16.93 -2.79
N SER A 76 18.63 -16.39 -3.95
CA SER A 76 18.58 -14.94 -4.18
C SER A 76 17.56 -14.26 -3.25
N LEU A 77 16.36 -14.83 -3.08
CA LEU A 77 15.35 -14.31 -2.16
C LEU A 77 15.83 -14.34 -0.71
N LYS A 78 16.42 -15.46 -0.27
CA LYS A 78 17.03 -15.57 1.06
C LYS A 78 18.09 -14.49 1.28
N SER A 79 18.96 -14.26 0.29
CA SER A 79 19.99 -13.23 0.36
C SER A 79 19.39 -11.82 0.51
N LEU A 80 18.34 -11.49 -0.27
CA LEU A 80 17.65 -10.20 -0.16
C LEU A 80 17.03 -9.99 1.23
N ILE A 81 16.39 -11.02 1.78
CA ILE A 81 15.71 -10.94 3.09
C ILE A 81 16.74 -10.89 4.22
N VAL A 82 17.69 -11.82 4.23
CA VAL A 82 18.60 -12.02 5.37
C VAL A 82 19.79 -11.09 5.32
N LYS A 83 20.37 -10.82 4.14
CA LYS A 83 21.55 -9.96 4.00
C LYS A 83 21.17 -8.51 3.74
N GLN A 84 20.25 -8.26 2.80
CA GLN A 84 19.85 -6.89 2.42
C GLN A 84 18.72 -6.31 3.29
N LYS A 85 18.09 -7.13 4.15
CA LYS A 85 17.10 -6.69 5.15
C LYS A 85 15.96 -5.87 4.52
N ILE A 86 15.51 -6.29 3.35
CA ILE A 86 14.42 -5.62 2.62
C ILE A 86 13.15 -5.53 3.48
N GLY A 87 12.35 -4.49 3.26
CA GLY A 87 11.10 -4.26 3.99
C GLY A 87 9.90 -4.96 3.40
N GLY A 88 9.95 -5.28 2.11
CA GLY A 88 8.79 -5.87 1.45
C GLY A 88 9.07 -6.61 0.17
N LEU A 89 8.05 -7.31 -0.29
CA LEU A 89 8.04 -8.05 -1.54
C LEU A 89 6.71 -7.83 -2.26
N VAL A 90 6.78 -7.78 -3.59
CA VAL A 90 5.60 -7.61 -4.46
C VAL A 90 5.44 -8.87 -5.30
N LEU A 91 4.32 -9.56 -5.12
CA LEU A 91 4.00 -10.80 -5.83
C LEU A 91 3.57 -10.51 -7.26
N PHE A 92 4.16 -11.24 -8.22
CA PHE A 92 3.75 -11.30 -9.61
C PHE A 92 3.62 -12.73 -10.12
N GLY A 93 2.39 -13.20 -10.26
CA GLY A 93 2.09 -14.54 -10.75
C GLY A 93 2.32 -15.62 -9.70
N GLY A 94 1.48 -16.65 -9.71
CA GLY A 94 1.65 -17.84 -8.87
C GLY A 94 0.42 -18.74 -8.85
N GLU A 95 0.52 -19.78 -8.05
CA GLU A 95 -0.56 -20.73 -7.75
C GLU A 95 -0.89 -20.66 -6.25
N VAL A 96 -2.12 -21.04 -5.88
CA VAL A 96 -2.65 -20.87 -4.51
C VAL A 96 -1.75 -21.51 -3.45
N TYR A 97 -1.43 -22.80 -3.60
CA TYR A 97 -0.69 -23.54 -2.58
C TYR A 97 0.78 -23.12 -2.52
N GLU A 98 1.41 -23.02 -3.69
CA GLU A 98 2.80 -22.65 -3.87
C GLU A 98 3.09 -21.26 -3.29
N THR A 99 2.19 -20.30 -3.55
CA THR A 99 2.30 -18.95 -2.98
C THR A 99 2.20 -19.00 -1.46
N ALA A 100 1.18 -19.65 -0.90
CA ALA A 100 1.02 -19.71 0.56
C ALA A 100 2.23 -20.37 1.25
N HIS A 101 2.73 -21.47 0.70
CA HIS A 101 3.92 -22.15 1.22
C HIS A 101 5.17 -21.28 1.15
N LEU A 102 5.42 -20.65 0.00
CA LEU A 102 6.59 -19.79 -0.18
C LEU A 102 6.51 -18.54 0.70
N THR A 103 5.36 -17.88 0.76
CA THR A 103 5.15 -16.68 1.58
C THR A 103 5.38 -16.97 3.07
N ASN A 104 4.93 -18.12 3.57
CA ASN A 104 5.22 -18.54 4.95
C ASN A 104 6.73 -18.75 5.16
N ALA A 105 7.37 -19.50 4.26
CA ALA A 105 8.80 -19.80 4.36
C ALA A 105 9.68 -18.54 4.35
N ILE A 106 9.36 -17.55 3.50
CA ILE A 106 10.15 -16.31 3.44
C ILE A 106 9.88 -15.38 4.62
N GLN A 107 8.68 -15.39 5.20
CA GLN A 107 8.38 -14.62 6.41
C GLN A 107 9.17 -15.13 7.62
N GLU A 108 9.39 -16.45 7.72
CA GLU A 108 10.22 -17.04 8.80
C GLU A 108 11.69 -16.60 8.74
N LEU A 109 12.19 -16.20 7.57
CA LEU A 109 13.55 -15.70 7.40
C LEU A 109 13.72 -14.24 7.85
N ALA A 110 12.62 -13.49 7.92
CA ALA A 110 12.65 -12.05 8.11
C ALA A 110 12.68 -11.69 9.60
N LYS A 111 13.70 -10.91 10.01
CA LYS A 111 13.82 -10.39 11.38
C LYS A 111 12.68 -9.43 11.73
N ILE A 112 12.26 -8.62 10.76
CA ILE A 112 11.08 -7.76 10.82
C ILE A 112 10.11 -8.30 9.77
N PRO A 113 8.82 -8.52 10.10
CA PRO A 113 7.85 -9.07 9.15
C PRO A 113 7.83 -8.26 7.85
N LEU A 114 7.93 -8.95 6.71
CA LEU A 114 7.92 -8.33 5.40
C LEU A 114 6.51 -7.81 5.08
N LEU A 115 6.43 -6.64 4.47
CA LEU A 115 5.23 -6.20 3.77
C LEU A 115 5.10 -6.97 2.46
N ILE A 116 4.05 -7.81 2.36
CA ILE A 116 3.79 -8.61 1.16
C ILE A 116 2.62 -8.00 0.41
N ALA A 117 2.92 -7.45 -0.76
CA ALA A 117 1.99 -6.72 -1.61
C ALA A 117 1.71 -7.44 -2.93
N SER A 118 0.59 -7.09 -3.58
CA SER A 118 0.32 -7.47 -4.97
C SER A 118 -0.74 -6.57 -5.61
N ASP A 119 -0.83 -6.60 -6.94
CA ASP A 119 -1.82 -5.88 -7.74
C ASP A 119 -3.11 -6.69 -7.88
N PHE A 120 -4.03 -6.58 -6.92
CA PHE A 120 -5.31 -7.30 -6.93
C PHE A 120 -6.49 -6.46 -7.43
N GLU A 121 -6.27 -5.66 -8.47
CA GLU A 121 -7.30 -4.78 -9.06
C GLU A 121 -8.57 -5.51 -9.53
N ARG A 122 -8.45 -6.80 -9.83
CA ARG A 122 -9.55 -7.67 -10.27
C ARG A 122 -9.75 -8.86 -9.33
N GLY A 123 -9.42 -8.66 -8.06
CA GLY A 123 -9.31 -9.74 -7.08
C GLY A 123 -7.98 -10.48 -7.15
N VAL A 124 -7.82 -11.47 -6.28
CA VAL A 124 -6.58 -12.25 -6.17
C VAL A 124 -6.29 -13.05 -7.44
N GLY A 125 -7.34 -13.45 -8.17
CA GLY A 125 -7.26 -14.09 -9.48
C GLY A 125 -6.56 -13.27 -10.56
N ASN A 126 -6.32 -11.97 -10.33
CA ASN A 126 -5.51 -11.14 -11.22
C ASN A 126 -4.05 -11.62 -11.31
N GLN A 127 -3.53 -12.22 -10.23
CA GLN A 127 -2.13 -12.65 -10.11
C GLN A 127 -2.00 -14.14 -9.79
N ILE A 128 -2.99 -14.73 -9.11
CA ILE A 128 -2.94 -16.12 -8.64
C ILE A 128 -3.91 -16.99 -9.44
N SER A 129 -3.37 -18.00 -10.10
CA SER A 129 -4.18 -19.01 -10.78
C SER A 129 -4.98 -19.82 -9.75
N GLY A 130 -6.30 -19.91 -9.94
CA GLY A 130 -7.20 -20.65 -9.05
C GLY A 130 -7.89 -19.82 -7.96
N ALA A 131 -7.59 -18.52 -7.85
CA ALA A 131 -8.30 -17.59 -6.97
C ALA A 131 -9.46 -16.87 -7.70
N THR A 132 -10.27 -16.11 -6.98
CA THR A 132 -11.42 -15.41 -7.57
C THR A 132 -10.96 -14.27 -8.47
N LEU A 133 -11.38 -14.30 -9.75
CA LEU A 133 -11.16 -13.24 -10.72
C LEU A 133 -12.47 -12.49 -11.00
N PHE A 134 -12.49 -11.20 -10.70
CA PHE A 134 -13.61 -10.32 -10.94
C PHE A 134 -13.56 -9.64 -12.32
N PRO A 135 -14.68 -9.07 -12.79
CA PRO A 135 -14.68 -8.08 -13.85
C PRO A 135 -13.74 -6.89 -13.55
N PRO A 136 -13.30 -6.13 -14.56
CA PRO A 136 -12.53 -4.91 -14.33
C PRO A 136 -13.35 -3.86 -13.57
N LEU A 137 -12.67 -2.91 -12.89
CA LEU A 137 -13.30 -1.91 -12.04
C LEU A 137 -14.38 -1.08 -12.76
N MET A 138 -14.24 -0.80 -14.05
CA MET A 138 -15.27 -0.07 -14.81
C MET A 138 -16.60 -0.83 -14.90
N ALA A 139 -16.57 -2.17 -14.90
CA ALA A 139 -17.79 -2.98 -14.85
C ALA A 139 -18.45 -2.90 -13.46
N VAL A 140 -17.66 -2.77 -12.39
CA VAL A 140 -18.17 -2.52 -11.03
C VAL A 140 -18.76 -1.12 -10.94
N GLY A 141 -18.08 -0.10 -11.49
CA GLY A 141 -18.58 1.28 -11.58
C GLY A 141 -19.90 1.37 -12.33
N ALA A 142 -20.05 0.61 -13.43
CA ALA A 142 -21.30 0.54 -14.19
C ALA A 142 -22.50 -0.01 -13.39
N THR A 143 -22.28 -0.72 -12.28
CA THR A 143 -23.36 -1.18 -11.39
C THR A 143 -23.95 -0.06 -10.53
N TRP A 144 -23.24 1.06 -10.36
CA TRP A 144 -23.59 2.13 -9.42
C TRP A 144 -23.88 1.64 -7.99
N SER A 145 -23.24 0.54 -7.57
CA SER A 145 -23.45 -0.07 -6.26
C SER A 145 -22.15 -0.10 -5.44
N GLU A 146 -22.11 0.71 -4.38
CA GLU A 146 -21.02 0.68 -3.40
C GLU A 146 -20.93 -0.68 -2.69
N GLU A 147 -22.05 -1.38 -2.53
CA GLU A 147 -22.09 -2.72 -1.94
C GLU A 147 -21.31 -3.72 -2.80
N GLN A 148 -21.46 -3.68 -4.13
CA GLN A 148 -20.71 -4.56 -5.03
C GLN A 148 -19.21 -4.28 -4.98
N ALA A 149 -18.82 -3.01 -4.94
CA ALA A 149 -17.42 -2.61 -4.76
C ALA A 149 -16.85 -3.10 -3.41
N TYR A 150 -17.62 -2.96 -2.33
CA TYR A 150 -17.25 -3.45 -1.01
C TYR A 150 -17.09 -4.97 -0.96
N LEU A 151 -18.04 -5.72 -1.55
CA LEU A 151 -17.99 -7.18 -1.59
C LEU A 151 -16.78 -7.68 -2.39
N MET A 152 -16.47 -7.07 -3.53
CA MET A 152 -15.25 -7.36 -4.30
C MET A 152 -13.99 -7.14 -3.44
N GLY A 153 -13.89 -5.99 -2.78
CA GLY A 153 -12.76 -5.69 -1.88
C GLY A 153 -12.65 -6.67 -0.72
N LYS A 154 -13.79 -7.05 -0.11
CA LYS A 154 -13.86 -8.01 0.99
C LYS A 154 -13.38 -9.40 0.59
N VAL A 155 -13.86 -9.95 -0.54
CA VAL A 155 -13.39 -11.25 -1.05
C VAL A 155 -11.90 -11.20 -1.36
N THR A 156 -11.46 -10.13 -2.03
CA THR A 156 -10.03 -9.91 -2.35
C THR A 156 -9.15 -9.91 -1.10
N ALA A 157 -9.57 -9.21 -0.05
CA ALA A 157 -8.83 -9.15 1.21
C ALA A 157 -8.80 -10.50 1.94
N LEU A 158 -9.91 -11.25 1.94
CA LEU A 158 -9.99 -12.57 2.56
C LEU A 158 -9.06 -13.57 1.86
N GLU A 159 -9.13 -13.65 0.54
CA GLU A 159 -8.27 -14.54 -0.26
C GLU A 159 -6.80 -14.14 -0.17
N GLY A 160 -6.50 -12.84 -0.28
CA GLY A 160 -5.13 -12.34 -0.20
C GLY A 160 -4.50 -12.67 1.15
N ARG A 161 -5.26 -12.44 2.24
CA ARG A 161 -4.81 -12.75 3.60
C ARG A 161 -4.56 -14.25 3.80
N ALA A 162 -5.38 -15.12 3.20
CA ALA A 162 -5.17 -16.56 3.26
C ALA A 162 -3.86 -17.01 2.60
N LEU A 163 -3.35 -16.25 1.63
CA LEU A 163 -2.06 -16.46 0.96
C LEU A 163 -0.88 -15.73 1.65
N GLY A 164 -1.11 -15.03 2.75
CA GLY A 164 -0.09 -14.22 3.44
C GLY A 164 0.14 -12.83 2.84
N ILE A 165 -0.66 -12.43 1.85
CA ILE A 165 -0.57 -11.14 1.15
C ILE A 165 -1.54 -10.17 1.82
N HIS A 166 -1.00 -9.14 2.46
CA HIS A 166 -1.75 -8.28 3.38
C HIS A 166 -1.76 -6.81 2.96
N MET A 167 -1.10 -6.50 1.83
CA MET A 167 -1.17 -5.23 1.16
C MET A 167 -1.63 -5.46 -0.28
N THR A 168 -2.57 -4.67 -0.77
CA THR A 168 -2.96 -4.67 -2.18
C THR A 168 -2.77 -3.26 -2.74
N TYR A 169 -2.25 -3.16 -3.95
CA TYR A 169 -2.16 -1.88 -4.69
C TYR A 169 -3.45 -1.63 -5.47
N SER A 170 -4.55 -1.58 -4.72
CA SER A 170 -5.92 -1.40 -5.22
C SER A 170 -6.75 -0.76 -4.09
N PRO A 171 -7.77 0.06 -4.37
CA PRO A 171 -8.37 0.37 -5.67
C PRO A 171 -7.56 1.34 -6.53
N VAL A 172 -7.75 1.27 -7.85
CA VAL A 172 -7.40 2.35 -8.77
C VAL A 172 -8.44 3.45 -8.59
N VAL A 173 -7.97 4.66 -8.26
CA VAL A 173 -8.82 5.86 -8.06
C VAL A 173 -8.57 6.94 -9.10
N ASP A 174 -7.88 6.57 -10.19
CA ASP A 174 -7.73 7.42 -11.36
C ASP A 174 -9.10 7.63 -12.04
N VAL A 175 -9.33 8.85 -12.53
CA VAL A 175 -10.54 9.22 -13.30
C VAL A 175 -10.19 9.19 -14.78
N ASN A 176 -10.86 8.34 -15.57
CA ASN A 176 -10.51 8.11 -16.97
C ASN A 176 -11.16 9.11 -17.93
N ILE A 177 -10.79 10.39 -17.78
CA ILE A 177 -11.31 11.49 -18.62
C ILE A 177 -10.87 11.41 -20.09
N ASN A 178 -9.81 10.68 -20.39
CA ASN A 178 -9.30 10.49 -21.76
C ASN A 178 -9.67 9.07 -22.23
N PRO A 179 -10.62 8.90 -23.16
CA PRO A 179 -11.01 7.57 -23.64
C PRO A 179 -9.86 6.82 -24.33
N GLU A 180 -8.88 7.53 -24.88
CA GLU A 180 -7.70 6.96 -25.55
C GLU A 180 -6.58 6.56 -24.57
N ASN A 181 -6.79 6.68 -23.25
CA ASN A 181 -5.78 6.30 -22.27
C ASN A 181 -5.57 4.76 -22.28
N PRO A 182 -4.38 4.26 -22.69
CA PRO A 182 -4.16 2.84 -22.83
C PRO A 182 -3.77 2.16 -21.50
N ILE A 183 -3.46 2.95 -20.46
CA ILE A 183 -2.97 2.44 -19.17
C ILE A 183 -4.10 2.30 -18.15
N ILE A 184 -5.00 3.29 -18.07
CA ILE A 184 -6.11 3.29 -17.11
C ILE A 184 -7.31 2.53 -17.69
N ASN A 185 -7.97 3.09 -18.70
CA ASN A 185 -9.07 2.43 -19.42
C ASN A 185 -10.07 1.79 -18.42
N VAL A 186 -10.42 0.50 -18.59
CA VAL A 186 -11.32 -0.27 -17.72
C VAL A 186 -10.84 -0.48 -16.28
N ARG A 187 -9.61 -0.08 -15.92
CA ARG A 187 -9.10 -0.16 -14.54
C ARG A 187 -9.65 0.95 -13.64
N SER A 188 -10.14 2.05 -14.20
CA SER A 188 -10.89 3.07 -13.46
C SER A 188 -12.33 2.64 -13.20
N LEU A 189 -13.02 3.27 -12.25
CA LEU A 189 -14.46 3.10 -12.07
C LEU A 189 -15.28 3.84 -13.16
N TRP A 190 -14.77 4.95 -13.70
CA TRP A 190 -15.40 5.76 -14.76
C TRP A 190 -14.37 6.62 -15.52
#